data_AF-A0A538TNI2-F1
#
_entry.id   AF-A0A538TNI2-F1
#
_cell.length_a   1.000
_cell.length_b   1.000
_cell.length_c   1.000
_cell.angle_alpha   90.00
_cell.angle_beta   90.00
_cell.angle_gamma   90.00
#
_symmetry.space_group_name_H-M   'P 1'
#
loop_
_entity.id
_entity.type
_entity.pdbx_description
1 polymer ?
#
loop_
_entity_poly.entity_id
_entity_poly.type
_entity_poly.pdbx_seq_one_letter_code
_entity_poly.pdbx_strand_id
1 'polypeptide(L)'
;MRIRRSSETNEIGEGIVLLTPRQRVTYDFITAFRGGKGFAPSYEEIRRHLGVSSLNAVAKLVTQLRRRGYLAPAPHNAKRWLAPPARRAGGGTIPLLGVVAAGRPIEPVEVPEEIAVPAAMTGAGERYALRVSGDSMIEDGIHDGDIVVVRRARRAENGQTVVAVVDGEATLKRFRLTGDRVELHPANAALEVMRVSADRVEIRGVLVGLLRSYA
;
A
#
# COMPACT_ATOMS: atom_id res chain seq x y z
N MET A 1 -39.42 -17.56 -23.20
CA MET A 1 -38.53 -17.11 -24.30
C MET A 1 -38.46 -15.60 -24.16
N ARG A 2 -37.40 -14.90 -23.75
CA ARG A 2 -35.93 -14.88 -23.91
C ARG A 2 -35.45 -13.89 -22.80
N ILE A 3 -34.24 -13.79 -22.27
CA ILE A 3 -32.93 -14.45 -22.38
C ILE A 3 -32.23 -14.04 -21.07
N ARG A 4 -31.51 -14.97 -20.45
CA ARG A 4 -30.56 -14.71 -19.37
C ARG A 4 -29.43 -13.79 -19.87
N ARG A 5 -29.01 -12.81 -19.09
CA ARG A 5 -27.61 -12.37 -19.12
C ARG A 5 -26.98 -12.50 -17.74
N SER A 6 -26.15 -13.52 -17.66
CA SER A 6 -25.14 -13.84 -16.65
C SER A 6 -24.03 -12.79 -16.64
N SER A 7 -23.34 -12.71 -15.48
CA SER A 7 -21.91 -12.39 -15.29
C SER A 7 -21.42 -11.00 -15.77
N GLU A 8 -20.67 -10.22 -14.99
CA GLU A 8 -19.44 -10.59 -14.29
C GLU A 8 -19.21 -9.73 -13.03
N THR A 9 -18.79 -10.44 -11.98
CA THR A 9 -18.04 -9.98 -10.82
C THR A 9 -16.80 -9.19 -11.26
N ASN A 10 -16.49 -8.08 -10.59
CA ASN A 10 -15.10 -7.65 -10.52
C ASN A 10 -14.80 -7.03 -9.14
N GLU A 11 -14.48 -7.93 -8.23
CA GLU A 11 -13.69 -7.66 -7.04
C GLU A 11 -12.24 -7.40 -7.47
N ILE A 12 -11.74 -6.17 -7.35
CA ILE A 12 -10.28 -5.92 -7.31
C ILE A 12 -10.00 -4.86 -6.25
N GLY A 13 -9.42 -5.32 -5.13
CA GLY A 13 -8.95 -4.52 -4.02
C GLY A 13 -7.59 -3.88 -4.32
N GLU A 14 -7.60 -2.58 -4.63
CA GLU A 14 -6.74 -1.65 -3.92
C GLU A 14 -7.64 -0.93 -2.91
N GLY A 15 -7.12 -0.13 -2.00
CA GLY A 15 -7.95 0.84 -1.29
C GLY A 15 -8.53 1.90 -2.24
N ILE A 16 -9.30 1.52 -3.26
CA ILE A 16 -10.10 2.42 -4.06
C ILE A 16 -11.24 2.82 -3.14
N VAL A 17 -11.09 3.96 -2.47
CA VAL A 17 -12.28 4.70 -2.04
C VAL A 17 -13.00 5.03 -3.35
N LEU A 18 -13.95 4.18 -3.76
CA LEU A 18 -14.64 4.29 -5.03
C LEU A 18 -15.10 5.74 -5.18
N LEU A 19 -14.51 6.44 -6.15
CA LEU A 19 -15.01 7.75 -6.52
C LEU A 19 -16.46 7.52 -6.95
N THR A 20 -17.37 8.30 -6.38
CA THR A 20 -18.74 8.27 -6.90
C THR A 20 -18.70 8.63 -8.39
N PRO A 21 -19.68 8.21 -9.21
CA PRO A 21 -19.68 8.53 -10.64
C PRO A 21 -19.42 10.02 -10.92
N ARG A 22 -20.02 10.91 -10.11
CA ARG A 22 -19.80 12.35 -10.19
C ARG A 22 -18.37 12.78 -9.84
N GLN A 23 -17.77 12.19 -8.81
CA GLN A 23 -16.39 12.51 -8.43
C GLN A 23 -15.39 12.02 -9.48
N ARG A 24 -15.65 10.85 -10.10
CA ARG A 24 -14.81 10.31 -11.18
C ARG A 24 -14.84 11.22 -12.40
N VAL A 25 -16.03 11.58 -12.89
CA VAL A 25 -16.17 12.54 -14.01
C VAL A 25 -15.47 13.86 -13.71
N THR A 26 -15.58 14.35 -12.47
CA THR A 26 -14.89 15.60 -12.06
C THR A 26 -13.37 15.44 -12.10
N TYR A 27 -12.84 14.34 -11.57
CA TYR A 27 -11.41 14.06 -11.54
C TYR A 27 -10.84 13.89 -12.96
N ASP A 28 -11.51 13.13 -13.81
CA ASP A 28 -11.10 12.86 -15.19
C ASP A 28 -11.08 14.14 -16.02
N PHE A 29 -12.05 15.03 -15.82
CA PHE A 29 -12.04 16.34 -16.46
C PHE A 29 -10.84 17.19 -16.00
N ILE A 30 -10.55 17.22 -14.69
CA ILE A 30 -9.41 17.98 -14.15
C ILE A 30 -8.08 17.47 -14.73
N THR A 31 -7.89 16.15 -14.82
CA THR A 31 -6.66 15.55 -15.33
C THR A 31 -6.51 15.77 -16.84
N ALA A 32 -7.56 15.53 -17.62
CA ALA A 32 -7.56 15.75 -19.06
C ALA A 32 -7.33 17.22 -19.43
N PHE A 33 -8.01 18.15 -18.74
CA PHE A 33 -7.87 19.59 -18.98
C PHE A 33 -6.42 20.06 -18.72
N ARG A 34 -5.79 19.56 -17.65
CA ARG A 34 -4.39 19.83 -17.34
C ARG A 34 -3.44 19.29 -18.39
N GLY A 35 -3.65 18.05 -18.84
CA GLY A 35 -2.83 17.41 -19.87
C GLY A 35 -2.85 18.17 -21.19
N GLY A 36 -4.01 18.75 -21.56
CA GLY A 36 -4.15 19.51 -22.80
C GLY A 36 -3.67 20.97 -22.72
N LYS A 37 -3.81 21.65 -21.57
CA LYS A 37 -3.55 23.11 -21.46
C LYS A 37 -2.39 23.52 -20.57
N GLY A 38 -1.77 22.60 -19.84
CA GLY A 38 -0.66 22.88 -18.93
C GLY A 38 -1.05 23.56 -17.60
N PHE A 39 -2.34 23.84 -17.37
CA PHE A 39 -2.86 24.40 -16.12
C PHE A 39 -4.21 23.78 -15.74
N ALA A 40 -4.61 23.92 -14.47
CA ALA A 40 -5.84 23.31 -13.98
C ALA A 40 -7.10 24.13 -14.31
N PRO A 41 -8.25 23.48 -14.53
CA PRO A 41 -9.49 24.19 -14.81
C PRO A 41 -9.91 25.04 -13.59
N SER A 42 -10.64 26.12 -13.85
CA SER A 42 -11.33 26.92 -12.84
C SER A 42 -12.60 26.21 -12.35
N TYR A 43 -13.14 26.65 -11.21
CA TYR A 43 -14.41 26.10 -10.71
C TYR A 43 -15.56 26.36 -11.68
N GLU A 44 -15.52 27.45 -12.45
CA GLU A 44 -16.52 27.76 -13.47
C GLU A 44 -16.43 26.84 -14.69
N GLU A 45 -15.21 26.45 -15.09
CA GLU A 45 -14.98 25.45 -16.14
C GLU A 45 -15.48 24.06 -15.71
N ILE A 46 -15.20 23.68 -14.46
CA ILE A 46 -15.70 22.42 -13.88
C ILE A 46 -17.22 22.44 -13.76
N ARG A 47 -17.79 23.57 -13.31
CA ARG A 47 -19.24 23.75 -13.18
C ARG A 47 -19.96 23.54 -14.52
N ARG A 48 -19.46 24.19 -15.58
CA ARG A 48 -19.99 24.08 -16.94
C ARG A 48 -19.88 22.65 -17.47
N HIS A 49 -18.74 21.98 -17.26
CA HIS A 49 -18.55 20.61 -17.71
C HIS A 49 -19.47 19.61 -17.00
N LEU A 50 -19.67 19.78 -15.70
CA LEU A 50 -20.52 18.89 -14.89
C LEU A 50 -22.03 19.21 -15.01
N GLY A 51 -22.40 20.32 -15.65
CA GLY A 51 -23.80 20.76 -15.75
C GLY A 51 -24.45 21.08 -14.40
N VAL A 52 -23.66 21.46 -13.38
CA VAL A 52 -24.18 21.77 -12.04
C VAL A 52 -24.48 23.26 -11.89
N SER A 53 -25.53 23.60 -11.14
CA SER A 53 -26.02 24.98 -11.01
C SER A 53 -25.18 25.86 -10.07
N SER A 54 -24.38 25.27 -9.17
CA SER A 54 -23.69 26.03 -8.10
C SER A 54 -22.18 25.78 -8.06
N LEU A 55 -21.40 26.86 -7.92
CA LEU A 55 -19.96 26.80 -7.62
C LEU A 55 -19.67 26.12 -6.28
N ASN A 56 -20.59 26.18 -5.31
CA ASN A 56 -20.44 25.48 -4.03
C ASN A 56 -20.52 23.96 -4.18
N ALA A 57 -21.28 23.45 -5.16
CA ALA A 57 -21.29 22.02 -5.45
C ALA A 57 -19.93 21.55 -5.98
N VAL A 58 -19.30 22.35 -6.85
CA VAL A 58 -17.93 22.11 -7.33
C VAL A 58 -16.92 22.18 -6.18
N ALA A 59 -17.00 23.20 -5.32
CA ALA A 59 -16.13 23.33 -4.16
C ALA A 59 -16.23 22.11 -3.22
N LYS A 60 -17.44 21.61 -2.96
CA LYS A 60 -17.66 20.39 -2.17
C LYS A 60 -17.01 19.17 -2.82
N LEU A 61 -17.18 18.98 -4.14
CA LEU A 61 -16.55 17.87 -4.87
C LEU A 61 -15.02 17.94 -4.81
N VAL A 62 -14.44 19.11 -5.03
CA VAL A 62 -12.98 19.32 -4.94
C VAL A 62 -12.47 19.04 -3.52
N THR A 63 -13.15 19.54 -2.49
CA THR A 63 -12.80 19.27 -1.08
C THR A 63 -12.87 17.78 -0.77
N GLN A 64 -13.88 17.08 -1.27
CA GLN A 64 -13.99 15.62 -1.11
C GLN A 64 -12.87 14.87 -1.83
N LEU A 65 -12.51 15.27 -3.05
CA LEU A 65 -11.40 14.69 -3.81
C LEU A 65 -10.06 14.91 -3.09
N ARG A 66 -9.82 16.11 -2.53
CA ARG A 66 -8.63 16.39 -1.71
C ARG A 66 -8.58 15.55 -0.43
N ARG A 67 -9.69 15.50 0.32
CA ARG A 67 -9.79 14.71 1.55
C ARG A 67 -9.56 13.22 1.29
N ARG A 68 -9.92 12.74 0.11
CA ARG A 68 -9.72 11.35 -0.34
C ARG A 68 -8.37 11.12 -1.03
N GLY A 69 -7.49 12.12 -1.09
CA GLY A 69 -6.13 11.98 -1.65
C GLY A 69 -6.05 12.00 -3.18
N TYR A 70 -7.14 12.26 -3.90
CA TYR A 70 -7.15 12.33 -5.36
C TYR A 70 -6.62 13.67 -5.89
N LEU A 71 -6.58 14.71 -5.07
CA LEU A 71 -5.98 16.01 -5.41
C LEU A 71 -5.00 16.43 -4.32
N ALA A 72 -3.89 17.06 -4.74
CA ALA A 72 -2.90 17.61 -3.83
C ALA A 72 -3.49 18.73 -2.95
N PRO A 73 -3.00 18.90 -1.71
CA PRO A 73 -3.31 20.08 -0.91
C PRO A 73 -2.83 21.32 -1.66
N ALA A 74 -3.62 22.40 -1.61
CA ALA A 74 -3.24 23.67 -2.22
C ALA A 74 -2.21 24.41 -1.35
N PRO A 75 -1.11 24.91 -1.93
CA PRO A 75 -0.28 25.91 -1.29
C PRO A 75 -1.11 27.14 -0.93
N HIS A 76 -0.70 27.87 0.10
CA HIS A 76 -1.37 29.10 0.52
C HIS A 76 -1.47 30.08 -0.67
N ASN A 77 -2.66 30.61 -0.93
CA ASN A 77 -2.96 31.55 -2.03
C ASN A 77 -2.80 31.02 -3.47
N ALA A 78 -2.69 29.71 -3.70
CA ALA A 78 -2.58 29.15 -5.05
C ALA A 78 -3.93 29.13 -5.80
N LYS A 79 -4.18 30.16 -6.63
CA LYS A 79 -5.29 30.14 -7.61
C LYS A 79 -5.09 28.96 -8.57
N ARG A 80 -6.17 28.21 -8.85
CA ARG A 80 -6.18 27.05 -9.77
C ARG A 80 -5.27 25.86 -9.37
N TRP A 81 -5.06 25.62 -8.08
CA TRP A 81 -4.37 24.40 -7.63
C TRP A 81 -5.31 23.18 -7.58
N LEU A 82 -5.52 22.55 -8.73
CA LEU A 82 -6.23 21.27 -8.87
C LEU A 82 -5.34 20.26 -9.59
N ALA A 83 -4.22 19.93 -8.99
CA ALA A 83 -3.36 18.85 -9.46
C ALA A 83 -3.70 17.56 -8.72
N PRO A 84 -3.66 16.38 -9.37
CA PRO A 84 -3.43 15.15 -8.65
C PRO A 84 -2.20 15.30 -7.75
N PRO A 85 -2.10 14.56 -6.64
CA PRO A 85 -0.82 14.46 -5.93
C PRO A 85 0.26 14.16 -6.97
N ALA A 86 1.42 14.81 -6.86
CA ALA A 86 2.55 14.43 -7.67
C ALA A 86 2.75 12.93 -7.46
N ARG A 87 2.33 12.10 -8.42
CA ARG A 87 2.86 10.76 -8.54
C ARG A 87 4.34 11.02 -8.71
N ARG A 88 5.13 10.77 -7.66
CA ARG A 88 6.58 10.78 -7.81
C ARG A 88 6.85 9.81 -8.95
N ALA A 89 7.23 10.36 -10.10
CA ALA A 89 7.61 9.59 -11.27
C ALA A 89 9.01 8.97 -11.08
N GLY A 90 9.68 9.26 -9.96
CA GLY A 90 10.78 8.48 -9.42
C GLY A 90 10.30 7.68 -8.21
N GLY A 91 10.93 6.54 -7.97
CA GLY A 91 10.77 5.81 -6.71
C GLY A 91 10.98 6.69 -5.46
N GLY A 92 10.62 6.17 -4.30
CA GLY A 92 10.99 6.78 -3.01
C GLY A 92 12.14 6.02 -2.37
N THR A 93 12.64 6.55 -1.26
CA THR A 93 13.52 5.80 -0.38
C THR A 93 12.76 5.31 0.85
N ILE A 94 13.15 4.14 1.36
CA ILE A 94 12.68 3.61 2.65
C ILE A 94 13.89 3.10 3.44
N PRO A 95 13.85 3.13 4.78
CA PRO A 95 14.95 2.66 5.60
C PRO A 95 15.04 1.13 5.55
N LEU A 96 16.26 0.60 5.39
CA LEU A 96 16.61 -0.80 5.58
C LEU A 96 16.95 -1.01 7.06
N LEU A 97 16.04 -1.66 7.79
CA LEU A 97 16.12 -1.81 9.24
C LEU A 97 16.85 -3.09 9.69
N GLY A 98 17.68 -3.66 8.81
CA GLY A 98 18.47 -4.85 9.10
C GLY A 98 17.95 -6.12 8.43
N VAL A 99 18.08 -7.24 9.14
CA VAL A 99 17.86 -8.59 8.61
C VAL A 99 16.69 -9.26 9.34
N VAL A 100 15.86 -10.00 8.61
CA VAL A 100 14.87 -10.93 9.16
C VAL A 100 15.34 -12.37 8.92
N ALA A 101 15.75 -13.03 9.99
CA ALA A 101 16.18 -14.43 10.00
C ALA A 101 15.34 -15.18 11.02
N ALA A 102 14.95 -16.43 10.74
CA ALA A 102 14.48 -17.29 11.81
C ALA A 102 15.61 -17.44 12.86
N GLY A 103 15.33 -17.21 14.14
CA GLY A 103 16.32 -17.43 15.21
C GLY A 103 17.10 -16.20 15.69
N ARG A 104 16.90 -14.99 15.14
CA ARG A 104 17.60 -13.78 15.61
C ARG A 104 16.66 -12.58 15.78
N PRO A 105 16.85 -11.75 16.82
CA PRO A 105 16.12 -10.49 16.96
C PRO A 105 16.36 -9.54 15.78
N ILE A 106 15.40 -8.65 15.48
CA ILE A 106 15.69 -7.48 14.64
C ILE A 106 16.62 -6.58 15.44
N GLU A 107 17.88 -6.50 15.02
CA GLU A 107 18.85 -5.59 15.61
C GLU A 107 18.45 -4.14 15.27
N PRO A 108 18.30 -3.25 16.27
CA PRO A 108 18.06 -1.84 16.02
C PRO A 108 19.27 -1.24 15.29
N VAL A 109 19.04 -0.62 14.13
CA VAL A 109 20.07 0.12 13.40
C VAL A 109 20.01 1.59 13.81
N GLU A 110 21.13 2.14 14.32
CA GLU A 110 21.21 3.55 14.75
C GLU A 110 21.04 4.54 13.59
N VAL A 111 21.60 4.21 12.42
CA VAL A 111 21.45 4.98 11.17
C VAL A 111 21.14 4.01 10.05
N PRO A 112 19.86 3.78 9.72
CA PRO A 112 19.49 2.83 8.68
C PRO A 112 19.88 3.34 7.30
N GLU A 113 20.47 2.46 6.50
CA GLU A 113 20.68 2.68 5.07
C GLU A 113 19.33 2.93 4.38
N GLU A 114 19.28 3.84 3.41
CA GLU A 114 18.08 4.06 2.60
C GLU A 114 18.17 3.32 1.26
N ILE A 115 17.11 2.57 0.91
CA ILE A 115 17.04 1.89 -0.38
C ILE A 115 15.99 2.54 -1.28
N ALA A 116 16.30 2.63 -2.58
CA ALA A 116 15.36 3.10 -3.58
C ALA A 116 14.32 2.02 -3.90
N VAL A 117 13.04 2.39 -3.88
CA VAL A 117 11.93 1.49 -4.21
C VAL A 117 10.96 2.14 -5.21
N PRO A 118 10.37 1.38 -6.15
CA PRO A 118 9.34 1.90 -7.05
C PRO A 118 8.22 2.64 -6.31
N ALA A 119 7.64 3.66 -6.95
CA ALA A 119 6.56 4.45 -6.35
C ALA A 119 5.31 3.62 -5.97
N ALA A 120 5.11 2.47 -6.63
CA ALA A 120 4.06 1.51 -6.25
C ALA A 120 4.27 0.92 -4.84
N MET A 121 5.52 0.84 -4.38
CA MET A 121 5.88 0.27 -3.08
C MET A 121 5.89 1.31 -1.95
N THR A 122 5.85 2.61 -2.26
CA THR A 122 5.85 3.73 -1.29
C THR A 122 4.46 4.17 -0.85
N GLY A 123 3.41 3.37 -1.12
CA GLY A 123 2.01 3.72 -0.85
C GLY A 123 1.73 4.15 0.61
N ALA A 124 0.49 4.52 0.92
CA ALA A 124 0.13 5.04 2.25
C ALA A 124 0.60 4.13 3.42
N GLY A 125 1.01 4.77 4.52
CA GLY A 125 1.54 4.15 5.73
C GLY A 125 3.07 4.17 5.81
N GLU A 126 3.61 3.98 7.01
CA GLU A 126 5.05 3.83 7.25
C GLU A 126 5.54 2.49 6.71
N ARG A 127 6.69 2.51 6.04
CA ARG A 127 7.27 1.34 5.39
C ARG A 127 8.76 1.29 5.65
N TYR A 128 9.26 0.06 5.71
CA TYR A 128 10.67 -0.23 5.89
C TYR A 128 11.03 -1.48 5.11
N ALA A 129 12.32 -1.64 4.86
CA ALA A 129 12.87 -2.82 4.23
C ALA A 129 13.58 -3.69 5.27
N LEU A 130 13.58 -5.00 5.01
CA LEU A 130 14.43 -5.96 5.71
C LEU A 130 15.09 -6.85 4.67
N ARG A 131 16.34 -7.25 4.93
CA ARG A 131 17.01 -8.30 4.17
C ARG A 131 16.57 -9.66 4.71
N VAL A 132 16.18 -10.58 3.84
CA VAL A 132 15.81 -11.93 4.21
C VAL A 132 17.06 -12.74 4.46
N SER A 133 17.05 -13.55 5.52
CA SER A 133 18.04 -14.58 5.76
C SER A 133 17.38 -15.94 5.98
N GLY A 134 17.83 -16.93 5.22
CA GLY A 134 17.29 -18.29 5.18
C GLY A 134 16.23 -18.51 4.10
N ASP A 135 15.66 -19.70 4.10
CA ASP A 135 14.83 -20.26 3.02
C ASP A 135 13.39 -20.57 3.48
N SER A 136 12.97 -20.04 4.64
CA SER A 136 11.69 -20.42 5.24
C SER A 136 10.45 -20.06 4.42
N MET A 137 10.62 -19.21 3.39
CA MET A 137 9.58 -18.74 2.50
C MET A 137 9.91 -19.03 1.02
N ILE A 138 10.76 -20.03 0.76
CA ILE A 138 11.30 -20.36 -0.56
C ILE A 138 10.21 -20.73 -1.58
N GLU A 139 9.16 -21.44 -1.16
CA GLU A 139 8.03 -21.85 -2.02
C GLU A 139 7.14 -20.66 -2.42
N ASP A 140 7.17 -19.57 -1.65
CA ASP A 140 6.55 -18.29 -2.00
C ASP A 140 7.49 -17.42 -2.88
N GLY A 141 8.63 -17.96 -3.30
CA GLY A 141 9.61 -17.28 -4.14
C GLY A 141 10.52 -16.29 -3.38
N ILE A 142 10.46 -16.25 -2.05
CA ILE A 142 11.31 -15.40 -1.21
C ILE A 142 12.57 -16.17 -0.82
N HIS A 143 13.72 -15.72 -1.32
CA HIS A 143 15.01 -16.38 -1.18
C HIS A 143 15.89 -15.64 -0.18
N ASP A 144 16.92 -16.34 0.30
CA ASP A 144 18.00 -15.74 1.08
C ASP A 144 18.62 -14.55 0.32
N GLY A 145 18.87 -13.45 1.03
CA GLY A 145 19.45 -12.23 0.48
C GLY A 145 18.44 -11.25 -0.14
N ASP A 146 17.18 -11.65 -0.33
CA ASP A 146 16.12 -10.77 -0.83
C ASP A 146 15.90 -9.55 0.06
N ILE A 147 15.45 -8.47 -0.55
CA ILE A 147 14.99 -7.29 0.18
C ILE A 147 13.47 -7.27 0.14
N VAL A 148 12.85 -7.45 1.31
CA VAL A 148 11.40 -7.37 1.45
C VAL A 148 10.98 -5.97 1.89
N VAL A 149 9.92 -5.46 1.28
CA VAL A 149 9.29 -4.20 1.69
C VAL A 149 8.10 -4.52 2.58
N VAL A 150 8.09 -3.92 3.76
CA VAL A 150 7.13 -4.20 4.82
C VAL A 150 6.37 -2.93 5.17
N ARG A 151 5.04 -3.02 5.18
CA ARG A 151 4.18 -1.97 5.72
C ARG A 151 4.06 -2.18 7.23
N ARG A 152 4.41 -1.16 8.01
CA ARG A 152 4.28 -1.20 9.47
C ARG A 152 2.81 -1.39 9.86
N ALA A 153 2.55 -2.42 10.66
CA ALA A 153 1.21 -2.78 11.09
C ALA A 153 1.31 -3.60 12.39
N ARG A 154 0.31 -3.43 13.27
CA ARG A 154 0.19 -4.20 14.54
C ARG A 154 -0.78 -5.38 14.43
N ARG A 155 -1.41 -5.55 13.27
CA ARG A 155 -2.41 -6.58 12.98
C ARG A 155 -2.21 -7.06 11.55
N ALA A 156 -2.59 -8.31 11.30
CA ALA A 156 -2.57 -8.93 9.99
C ALA A 156 -3.83 -9.75 9.77
N GLU A 157 -4.17 -9.98 8.51
CA GLU A 157 -5.26 -10.86 8.09
C GLU A 157 -4.71 -12.27 7.81
N ASN A 158 -5.57 -13.27 7.95
CA ASN A 158 -5.20 -14.66 7.66
C ASN A 158 -4.73 -14.81 6.21
N GLY A 159 -3.60 -15.49 6.02
CA GLY A 159 -2.97 -15.69 4.72
C GLY A 159 -1.96 -14.62 4.33
N GLN A 160 -1.87 -13.50 5.07
CA GLN A 160 -0.83 -12.49 4.81
C GLN A 160 0.53 -12.98 5.28
N THR A 161 1.58 -12.68 4.51
CA THR A 161 2.97 -12.85 4.95
C THR A 161 3.36 -11.68 5.85
N VAL A 162 3.82 -11.97 7.05
CA VAL A 162 4.07 -10.98 8.11
C VAL A 162 5.49 -11.06 8.62
N VAL A 163 5.99 -9.91 9.08
CA VAL A 163 7.09 -9.87 10.04
C VAL A 163 6.49 -9.96 11.43
N ALA A 164 6.73 -11.09 12.08
CA ALA A 164 6.30 -11.35 13.44
C ALA A 164 7.52 -11.45 14.36
N VAL A 165 7.37 -11.04 15.62
CA VAL A 165 8.34 -11.30 16.68
C VAL A 165 7.72 -12.27 17.65
N VAL A 166 8.41 -13.37 17.91
CA VAL A 166 8.02 -14.42 18.86
C VAL A 166 9.19 -14.64 19.80
N ASP A 167 8.95 -14.50 21.12
CA ASP A 167 9.98 -14.63 22.15
C ASP A 167 11.25 -13.79 21.91
N GLY A 168 11.10 -12.63 21.25
CA GLY A 168 12.19 -11.71 20.93
C GLY A 168 12.87 -11.96 19.58
N GLU A 169 12.55 -13.06 18.89
CA GLU A 169 13.10 -13.40 17.59
C GLU A 169 12.14 -13.00 16.46
N ALA A 170 12.67 -12.33 15.44
CA ALA A 170 11.87 -11.94 14.30
C ALA A 170 11.78 -13.07 13.27
N THR A 171 10.68 -13.15 12.55
CA THR A 171 10.46 -14.18 11.54
C THR A 171 9.53 -13.70 10.44
N LEU A 172 9.78 -14.16 9.22
CA LEU A 172 8.89 -13.96 8.08
C LEU A 172 8.09 -15.24 7.85
N LYS A 173 6.77 -15.19 8.03
CA LYS A 173 5.87 -16.35 7.92
C LYS A 173 4.50 -15.94 7.42
N ARG A 174 3.72 -16.89 6.89
CA ARG A 174 2.30 -16.68 6.60
C ARG A 174 1.49 -16.78 7.88
N PHE A 175 0.75 -15.73 8.19
CA PHE A 175 0.00 -15.59 9.42
C PHE A 175 -1.38 -16.25 9.33
N ARG A 176 -1.77 -16.95 10.40
CA ARG A 176 -3.15 -17.41 10.59
C ARG A 176 -3.53 -17.33 12.06
N LEU A 177 -4.62 -16.62 12.37
CA LEU A 177 -5.26 -16.58 13.67
C LEU A 177 -6.49 -17.50 13.67
N THR A 178 -6.55 -18.39 14.66
CA THR A 178 -7.70 -19.26 14.94
C THR A 178 -8.02 -19.19 16.42
N GLY A 179 -9.06 -18.44 16.79
CA GLY A 179 -9.39 -18.19 18.19
C GLY A 179 -8.29 -17.38 18.89
N ASP A 180 -7.69 -17.95 19.93
CA ASP A 180 -6.59 -17.39 20.71
C ASP A 180 -5.20 -17.90 20.28
N ARG A 181 -5.14 -18.70 19.20
CA ARG A 181 -3.90 -19.29 18.68
C ARG A 181 -3.48 -18.65 17.37
N VAL A 182 -2.20 -18.35 17.27
CA VAL A 182 -1.53 -17.92 16.05
C VAL A 182 -0.72 -19.08 15.50
N GLU A 183 -0.94 -19.39 14.24
CA GLU A 183 -0.08 -20.25 13.43
C GLU A 183 0.77 -19.38 12.50
N LEU A 184 2.09 -19.61 12.51
CA LEU A 184 3.04 -18.98 11.61
C LEU A 184 3.59 -20.06 10.68
N HIS A 185 3.08 -20.07 9.45
CA HIS A 185 3.40 -21.08 8.46
C HIS A 185 4.62 -20.67 7.64
N PRO A 186 5.67 -21.51 7.56
CA PRO A 186 6.67 -21.37 6.52
C PRO A 186 6.04 -21.68 5.15
N ALA A 187 6.61 -21.11 4.10
CA ALA A 187 6.42 -21.59 2.74
C ALA A 187 7.67 -22.41 2.35
N ASN A 188 7.87 -23.50 3.08
CA ASN A 188 8.95 -24.46 2.92
C ASN A 188 8.50 -25.78 3.57
N ALA A 189 8.26 -26.82 2.77
CA ALA A 189 7.77 -28.11 3.23
C ALA A 189 8.71 -28.85 4.20
N ALA A 190 9.99 -28.47 4.27
CA ALA A 190 10.94 -29.05 5.22
C ALA A 190 10.83 -28.45 6.64
N LEU A 191 10.06 -27.38 6.82
CA LEU A 191 9.92 -26.67 8.09
C LEU A 191 8.53 -26.85 8.70
N GLU A 192 8.48 -26.92 10.03
CA GLU A 192 7.23 -27.08 10.76
C GLU A 192 6.49 -25.75 10.99
N VAL A 193 5.17 -25.84 11.10
CA VAL A 193 4.30 -24.70 11.46
C VAL A 193 4.48 -24.38 12.94
N MET A 194 4.89 -23.15 13.24
CA MET A 194 4.97 -22.65 14.61
C MET A 194 3.57 -22.30 15.12
N ARG A 195 3.18 -22.88 16.26
CA ARG A 195 1.89 -22.64 16.90
C ARG A 195 2.09 -22.05 18.29
N VAL A 196 1.59 -20.84 18.49
CA VAL A 196 1.81 -20.08 19.72
C VAL A 196 0.53 -19.37 20.14
N SER A 197 0.46 -19.01 21.41
CA SER A 197 -0.63 -18.17 21.92
C SER A 197 -0.52 -16.76 21.35
N ALA A 198 -1.66 -16.13 21.05
CA ALA A 198 -1.69 -14.83 20.37
C ALA A 198 -0.98 -13.70 21.13
N ASP A 199 -0.94 -13.78 22.46
CA ASP A 199 -0.23 -12.84 23.33
C ASP A 199 1.30 -12.93 23.24
N ARG A 200 1.84 -14.04 22.72
CA ARG A 200 3.29 -14.23 22.51
C ARG A 200 3.77 -13.76 21.13
N VAL A 201 2.87 -13.27 20.27
CA VAL A 201 3.20 -12.86 18.91
C VAL A 201 2.99 -11.36 18.76
N GLU A 202 4.07 -10.66 18.45
CA GLU A 202 3.98 -9.26 18.03
C GLU A 202 4.10 -9.14 16.52
N ILE A 203 3.04 -8.65 15.86
CA ILE A 203 3.11 -8.29 14.44
C ILE A 203 3.79 -6.92 14.31
N ARG A 204 4.90 -6.89 13.56
CA ARG A 204 5.65 -5.66 13.23
C ARG A 204 5.28 -5.08 11.88
N GLY A 205 4.75 -5.91 10.99
CA GLY A 205 4.29 -5.46 9.69
C GLY A 205 3.87 -6.57 8.74
N VAL A 206 3.34 -6.15 7.60
CA VAL A 206 2.84 -7.02 6.53
C VAL A 206 3.73 -6.82 5.30
N LEU A 207 4.15 -7.92 4.68
CA LEU A 207 4.88 -7.92 3.42
C LEU A 207 4.02 -7.28 2.32
N VAL A 208 4.58 -6.32 1.60
CA VAL A 208 3.90 -5.60 0.50
C VAL A 208 4.68 -5.59 -0.80
N GLY A 209 5.91 -6.13 -0.79
CA GLY A 209 6.66 -6.35 -2.02
C GLY A 209 8.06 -6.88 -1.76
N LEU A 210 8.75 -7.20 -2.84
CA LEU A 210 10.05 -7.86 -2.86
C LEU A 210 10.94 -7.23 -3.94
N LEU A 211 12.20 -7.04 -3.61
CA LEU A 211 13.25 -6.58 -4.51
C LEU A 211 14.38 -7.60 -4.49
N ARG A 212 14.78 -8.03 -5.68
CA ARG A 212 15.93 -8.90 -5.89
C ARG A 212 16.81 -8.29 -6.97
N SER A 213 18.10 -8.19 -6.66
CA SER A 213 19.13 -7.81 -7.63
C SER A 213 19.93 -9.05 -7.98
N TYR A 214 20.10 -9.29 -9.28
CA TYR A 214 21.07 -10.24 -9.81
C TYR A 214 22.20 -9.38 -10.36
N ALA A 215 23.32 -9.33 -9.64
CA ALA A 215 24.54 -8.69 -10.13
C ALA A 215 25.28 -9.66 -11.06
#